data_AF-A0A7V8XAV6-F1
#
_entry.id   AF-A0A7V8XAV6-F1
#
_cell.length_a   1.000
_cell.length_b   1.000
_cell.length_c   1.000
_cell.angle_alpha   90.00
_cell.angle_beta   90.00
_cell.angle_gamma   90.00
#
_symmetry.space_group_name_H-M   'P 1'
#
loop_
_entity.id
_entity.type
_entity.pdbx_description
1 polymer ?
#
loop_
_entity_poly.entity_id
_entity_poly.type
_entity_poly.pdbx_seq_one_letter_code
_entity_poly.pdbx_strand_id
1 'polypeptide(L)'
;MSSGASRPISRDSATSRDDRDELRDAVRGVMDSKRQEATDHKAAIAAAKQREHRQAPMLVVLIALTGTLAWAWIARPAAIFGEPPGPAVLSPARAEAQARYALFLSRARIDAYRRAHGRNPSQLADAGPVEDGVSYTVSGQGFVVERTVNGRVLRLDHAARPDSFLGGSLDILHSR
;
A
#
# COMPACT_ATOMS: atom_id res chain seq x y z
N MET A 1 -100.43 45.38 52.84
CA MET A 1 -100.26 44.77 51.49
C MET A 1 -99.14 45.57 50.82
N SER A 2 -97.87 45.21 51.02
CA SER A 2 -97.06 44.16 50.39
C SER A 2 -96.67 44.46 48.94
N SER A 3 -95.36 44.32 48.68
CA SER A 3 -94.66 44.16 47.40
C SER A 3 -94.42 45.44 46.58
N GLY A 4 -93.24 45.71 46.01
CA GLY A 4 -92.07 44.85 45.83
C GLY A 4 -90.84 45.67 45.42
N ALA A 5 -89.68 45.12 45.79
CA ALA A 5 -88.37 45.62 45.43
C ALA A 5 -87.97 45.13 44.03
N SER A 6 -87.26 45.98 43.30
CA SER A 6 -86.30 45.55 42.26
C SER A 6 -85.26 46.65 42.07
N ARG A 7 -84.01 46.34 42.42
CA ARG A 7 -82.82 47.13 42.08
C ARG A 7 -82.12 46.46 40.89
N PRO A 8 -81.57 47.23 39.94
CA PRO A 8 -80.96 46.67 38.74
C PRO A 8 -79.55 46.15 39.02
N ILE A 9 -79.24 44.99 38.42
CA ILE A 9 -77.89 44.45 38.30
C ILE A 9 -77.32 44.99 36.99
N SER A 10 -76.20 45.74 37.07
CA SER A 10 -75.40 46.12 35.91
C SER A 10 -73.94 46.14 36.33
N ARG A 11 -73.25 45.01 36.11
CA ARG A 11 -71.78 44.89 36.13
C ARG A 11 -71.36 43.80 35.14
N ASP A 12 -70.14 43.95 34.64
CA ASP A 12 -69.33 43.01 33.85
C ASP A 12 -69.36 43.12 32.31
N SER A 13 -68.99 44.29 31.80
CA SER A 13 -68.48 44.43 30.42
C SER A 13 -67.04 44.97 30.33
N ALA A 14 -66.42 45.32 31.45
CA ALA A 14 -65.05 45.84 31.50
C ALA A 14 -63.98 44.74 31.55
N THR A 15 -64.23 43.66 32.30
CA THR A 15 -63.29 42.53 32.48
C THR A 15 -63.05 41.71 31.20
N SER A 16 -64.05 41.57 30.32
CA SER A 16 -63.92 40.80 29.08
C SER A 16 -63.03 41.43 28.01
N ARG A 17 -62.68 42.72 28.13
CA ARG A 17 -61.77 43.39 27.19
C ARG A 17 -60.30 43.17 27.57
N ASP A 18 -59.97 43.28 28.85
CA ASP A 18 -58.61 43.04 29.35
C ASP A 18 -58.14 41.61 29.07
N ASP A 19 -59.00 40.60 29.30
CA ASP A 19 -58.67 39.19 29.03
C ASP A 19 -58.35 38.90 27.55
N ARG A 20 -58.98 39.64 26.61
CA ARG A 20 -58.73 39.45 25.16
C ARG A 20 -57.41 40.07 24.73
N ASP A 21 -57.01 41.17 25.37
CA ASP A 21 -55.76 41.84 25.07
C ASP A 21 -54.59 41.02 25.65
N GLU A 22 -54.74 40.45 26.85
CA GLU A 22 -53.76 39.54 27.44
C GLU A 22 -53.56 38.25 26.62
N LEU A 23 -54.66 37.65 26.12
CA LEU A 23 -54.57 36.46 25.26
C LEU A 23 -53.89 36.77 23.93
N ARG A 24 -54.12 37.96 23.36
CA ARG A 24 -53.48 38.41 22.12
C ARG A 24 -51.98 38.58 22.31
N ASP A 25 -51.56 39.18 23.41
CA ASP A 25 -50.15 39.38 23.72
C ASP A 25 -49.44 38.06 24.01
N ALA A 26 -50.10 37.13 24.72
CA ALA A 26 -49.56 35.78 24.95
C ALA A 26 -49.39 35.00 23.63
N VAL A 27 -50.37 35.03 22.73
CA VAL A 27 -50.28 34.38 21.42
C VAL A 27 -49.18 35.01 20.56
N ARG A 28 -49.03 36.34 20.61
CA ARG A 28 -47.98 37.06 19.88
C ARG A 28 -46.59 36.69 20.39
N GLY A 29 -46.42 36.63 21.71
CA GLY A 29 -45.16 36.19 22.33
C GLY A 29 -44.75 34.77 21.94
N VAL A 30 -45.69 33.83 21.86
CA VAL A 30 -45.41 32.44 21.43
C VAL A 30 -45.04 32.38 19.94
N MET A 31 -45.72 33.17 19.09
CA MET A 31 -45.37 33.21 17.66
C MET A 31 -43.99 33.82 17.41
N ASP A 32 -43.63 34.86 18.16
CA ASP A 32 -42.32 35.51 18.02
C ASP A 32 -41.21 34.62 18.56
N SER A 33 -41.42 33.89 19.67
CA SER A 33 -40.42 32.92 20.17
C SER A 33 -40.20 31.76 19.19
N LYS A 34 -41.26 31.25 18.56
CA LYS A 34 -41.17 30.18 17.55
C LYS A 34 -40.50 30.65 16.26
N ARG A 35 -40.71 31.91 15.85
CA ARG A 35 -39.99 32.51 14.74
C ARG A 35 -38.50 32.65 15.05
N GLN A 36 -38.17 33.09 16.27
CA GLN A 36 -36.79 33.24 16.72
C GLN A 36 -36.05 31.88 16.77
N GLU A 37 -36.68 30.85 17.35
CA GLU A 37 -36.13 29.48 17.38
C GLU A 37 -35.91 28.93 15.96
N ALA A 38 -36.84 29.19 15.03
CA ALA A 38 -36.72 28.74 13.65
C ALA A 38 -35.62 29.49 12.88
N THR A 39 -35.39 30.78 13.16
CA THR A 39 -34.27 31.53 12.56
C THR A 39 -32.93 31.08 13.12
N ASP A 40 -32.84 30.83 14.42
CA ASP A 40 -31.59 30.41 15.07
C ASP A 40 -31.18 28.99 14.64
N HIS A 41 -32.14 28.07 14.52
CA HIS A 41 -31.89 26.73 13.96
C HIS A 41 -31.43 26.78 12.50
N LYS A 42 -32.06 27.63 11.67
CA LYS A 42 -31.65 27.80 10.26
C LYS A 42 -30.26 28.43 10.16
N ALA A 43 -29.93 29.40 11.01
CA ALA A 43 -28.61 30.01 11.07
C ALA A 43 -27.53 29.01 11.50
N ALA A 44 -27.82 28.15 12.50
CA ALA A 44 -26.91 27.11 12.95
C ALA A 44 -26.65 26.05 11.86
N ILE A 45 -27.69 25.60 11.15
CA ILE A 45 -27.55 24.64 10.05
C ILE A 45 -26.80 25.28 8.87
N ALA A 46 -27.10 26.53 8.51
CA ALA A 46 -26.40 27.24 7.45
C ALA A 46 -24.91 27.44 7.78
N ALA A 47 -24.59 27.80 9.03
CA ALA A 47 -23.21 27.95 9.51
C ALA A 47 -22.44 26.62 9.49
N ALA A 48 -23.08 25.50 9.85
CA ALA A 48 -22.49 24.17 9.76
C ALA A 48 -22.21 23.77 8.30
N LYS A 49 -23.17 23.97 7.40
CA LYS A 49 -23.05 23.67 5.97
C LYS A 49 -21.98 24.52 5.28
N GLN A 50 -21.82 25.77 5.72
CA GLN A 50 -20.80 26.69 5.20
C GLN A 50 -19.37 26.34 5.66
N ARG A 51 -19.22 25.73 6.86
CA ARG A 51 -17.94 25.18 7.35
C ARG A 51 -17.55 23.92 6.59
N GLU A 52 -18.50 23.04 6.33
CA GLU A 52 -18.30 21.80 5.54
C GLU A 52 -17.85 22.11 4.11
N HIS A 53 -18.49 23.08 3.45
CA HIS A 53 -18.10 23.51 2.10
C HIS A 53 -16.71 24.14 2.01
N ARG A 54 -16.20 24.74 3.09
CA ARG A 54 -14.84 25.31 3.16
C ARG A 54 -13.78 24.26 3.45
N GLN A 55 -14.13 23.16 4.14
CA GLN A 55 -13.20 22.10 4.51
C GLN A 55 -13.14 20.96 3.48
N ALA A 56 -14.23 20.72 2.74
CA ALA A 56 -14.28 19.77 1.64
C ALA A 56 -13.13 19.92 0.62
N PRO A 57 -12.78 21.12 0.11
CA PRO A 57 -11.67 21.24 -0.84
C PRO A 57 -10.31 20.91 -0.20
N MET A 58 -10.11 21.25 1.07
CA MET A 58 -8.87 20.94 1.79
C MET A 58 -8.68 19.43 1.99
N LEU A 59 -9.76 18.72 2.33
CA LEU A 59 -9.74 17.27 2.49
C LEU A 59 -9.46 16.55 1.16
N VAL A 60 -10.07 17.03 0.07
CA VAL A 60 -9.82 16.50 -1.28
C VAL A 60 -8.35 16.70 -1.69
N VAL A 61 -7.78 17.89 -1.43
CA VAL A 61 -6.36 18.16 -1.71
C VAL A 61 -5.45 17.24 -0.90
N LEU A 62 -5.75 17.03 0.39
CA LEU A 62 -4.95 16.15 1.25
C LEU A 62 -4.98 14.69 0.77
N ILE A 63 -6.15 14.19 0.35
CA ILE A 63 -6.30 12.84 -0.20
C ILE A 63 -5.56 12.74 -1.54
N ALA A 64 -5.66 13.74 -2.41
CA ALA A 64 -4.93 13.76 -3.68
C ALA A 64 -3.42 13.78 -3.46
N LEU A 65 -2.93 14.58 -2.50
CA LEU A 65 -1.51 14.67 -2.17
C LEU A 65 -0.98 13.36 -1.60
N THR A 66 -1.68 12.75 -0.64
CA THR A 66 -1.27 11.46 -0.06
C THR A 66 -1.37 10.32 -1.08
N GLY A 67 -2.40 10.32 -1.93
CA GLY A 67 -2.56 9.36 -3.02
C GLY A 67 -1.44 9.46 -4.06
N THR A 68 -1.07 10.67 -4.47
CA THR A 68 0.07 10.87 -5.40
C THR A 68 1.40 10.48 -4.78
N LEU A 69 1.61 10.74 -3.49
CA LEU A 69 2.83 10.33 -2.79
C LEU A 69 2.93 8.80 -2.67
N ALA A 70 1.83 8.13 -2.32
CA ALA A 70 1.75 6.68 -2.26
C ALA A 70 1.97 6.05 -3.64
N TRP A 71 1.34 6.61 -4.68
CA TRP A 71 1.56 6.19 -6.06
C TRP A 71 3.03 6.37 -6.48
N ALA A 72 3.64 7.52 -6.18
CA ALA A 72 5.04 7.77 -6.50
C ALA A 72 5.99 6.80 -5.78
N TRP A 73 5.64 6.36 -4.55
CA TRP A 73 6.42 5.38 -3.81
C TRP A 73 6.36 3.98 -4.42
N ILE A 74 5.20 3.59 -4.95
CA ILE A 74 4.97 2.27 -5.57
C ILE A 74 5.52 2.25 -6.99
N ALA A 75 5.15 3.23 -7.81
CA ALA A 75 5.53 3.27 -9.22
C ALA A 75 6.99 3.66 -9.43
N ARG A 76 7.63 4.30 -8.42
CA ARG A 76 9.02 4.82 -8.48
C ARG A 76 9.35 5.43 -9.84
N PRO A 77 8.66 6.50 -10.25
CA PRO A 77 8.83 7.08 -11.57
C PRO A 77 10.31 7.43 -11.81
N ALA A 78 10.85 7.00 -12.95
CA ALA A 78 12.25 7.17 -13.30
C ALA A 78 12.68 8.65 -13.31
N ALA A 79 11.75 9.58 -13.53
CA ALA A 79 12.00 11.03 -13.46
C ALA A 79 12.45 11.52 -12.06
N ILE A 80 12.01 10.85 -10.98
CA ILE A 80 12.34 11.25 -9.59
C ILE A 80 13.44 10.36 -9.02
N PHE A 81 13.39 9.06 -9.29
CA PHE A 81 14.30 8.07 -8.69
C PHE A 81 15.46 7.63 -9.60
N GLY A 82 15.52 8.16 -10.82
CA GLY A 82 16.42 7.66 -11.87
C GLY A 82 15.91 6.36 -12.49
N GLU A 83 16.45 6.00 -13.65
CA GLU A 83 16.29 4.63 -14.16
C GLU A 83 16.81 3.66 -13.09
N PRO A 84 16.09 2.55 -12.81
CA PRO A 84 16.69 1.44 -12.08
C PRO A 84 18.04 1.13 -12.73
N PRO A 85 19.12 0.90 -11.95
CA PRO A 85 20.38 0.47 -12.55
C PRO A 85 20.06 -0.73 -13.43
N GLY A 86 20.25 -0.56 -14.74
CA GLY A 86 20.05 -1.62 -15.70
C GLY A 86 20.89 -2.83 -15.28
N PRO A 87 20.58 -4.04 -15.79
CA PRO A 87 21.37 -5.22 -15.48
C PRO A 87 22.85 -4.87 -15.68
N ALA A 88 23.63 -4.90 -14.60
CA ALA A 88 25.01 -4.47 -14.65
C ALA A 88 25.69 -5.24 -15.77
N VAL A 89 26.13 -4.52 -16.80
CA VAL A 89 26.82 -5.12 -17.94
C VAL A 89 28.18 -5.56 -17.42
N LEU A 90 28.22 -6.81 -16.93
CA LEU A 90 29.44 -7.44 -16.46
C LEU A 90 30.42 -7.44 -17.63
N SER A 91 31.67 -7.09 -17.35
CA SER A 91 32.73 -7.31 -18.34
C SER A 91 32.72 -8.79 -18.74
N PRO A 92 33.01 -9.15 -20.00
CA PRO A 92 32.99 -10.54 -20.45
C PRO A 92 33.82 -11.47 -19.56
N ALA A 93 34.96 -10.99 -19.05
CA ALA A 93 35.81 -11.70 -18.11
C ALA A 93 35.13 -11.95 -16.76
N ARG A 94 34.41 -10.96 -16.21
CA ARG A 94 33.69 -11.10 -14.94
C ARG A 94 32.48 -12.02 -15.07
N ALA A 95 31.77 -11.97 -16.19
CA ALA A 95 30.67 -12.89 -16.49
C ALA A 95 31.16 -14.34 -16.59
N GLU A 96 32.29 -14.58 -17.27
CA GLU A 96 32.91 -15.91 -17.36
C GLU A 96 33.39 -16.40 -15.99
N ALA A 97 34.04 -15.53 -15.20
CA ALA A 97 34.49 -15.87 -13.86
C ALA A 97 33.33 -16.23 -12.92
N GLN A 98 32.23 -15.47 -12.96
CA GLN A 98 31.01 -15.76 -12.20
C GLN A 98 30.39 -17.09 -12.62
N ALA A 99 30.41 -17.41 -13.91
CA ALA A 99 29.86 -18.66 -14.41
C ALA A 99 30.70 -19.88 -14.01
N ARG A 100 32.03 -19.78 -14.03
CA ARG A 100 32.91 -20.82 -13.48
C ARG A 100 32.66 -21.02 -11.99
N TYR A 101 32.51 -19.94 -11.23
CA TYR A 101 32.19 -20.03 -9.81
C TYR A 101 30.83 -20.70 -9.57
N ALA A 102 29.80 -20.35 -10.36
CA ALA A 102 28.49 -20.99 -10.28
C ALA A 102 28.56 -22.51 -10.56
N LEU A 103 29.26 -22.93 -11.62
CA LEU A 103 29.46 -24.35 -11.93
C LEU A 103 30.19 -25.09 -10.80
N PHE A 104 31.20 -24.45 -10.19
CA PHE A 104 31.91 -24.99 -9.04
C PHE A 104 30.97 -25.19 -7.83
N LEU A 105 30.10 -24.23 -7.53
CA LEU A 105 29.10 -24.38 -6.47
C LEU A 105 28.10 -25.50 -6.77
N SER A 106 27.61 -25.60 -8.02
CA SER A 106 26.73 -26.69 -8.43
C SER A 106 27.38 -28.06 -8.22
N ARG A 107 28.66 -28.20 -8.59
CA ARG A 107 29.43 -29.42 -8.32
C ARG A 107 29.52 -29.72 -6.82
N ALA A 108 29.85 -28.72 -5.99
CA ALA A 108 29.95 -28.91 -4.55
C ALA A 108 28.63 -29.40 -3.92
N ARG A 109 27.49 -28.91 -4.42
CA ARG A 109 26.15 -29.37 -4.01
C ARG A 109 25.90 -30.83 -4.43
N ILE A 110 26.22 -31.18 -5.67
CA ILE A 110 26.12 -32.57 -6.17
C ILE A 110 27.00 -33.51 -5.33
N ASP A 111 28.24 -33.12 -5.04
CA ASP A 111 29.16 -33.93 -4.22
C ASP A 111 28.68 -34.06 -2.77
N ALA A 112 28.04 -33.03 -2.21
CA ALA A 112 27.36 -33.14 -0.92
C ALA A 112 26.18 -34.12 -0.97
N TYR A 113 25.34 -34.04 -2.01
CA TYR A 113 24.22 -34.97 -2.20
C TYR A 113 24.70 -36.43 -2.31
N ARG A 114 25.76 -36.68 -3.09
CA ARG A 114 26.37 -38.01 -3.26
C ARG A 114 26.90 -38.55 -1.95
N ARG A 115 27.57 -37.72 -1.14
CA ARG A 115 28.05 -38.14 0.19
C ARG A 115 26.91 -38.51 1.14
N ALA A 116 25.77 -37.84 1.04
CA ALA A 116 24.60 -38.11 1.88
C ALA A 116 23.79 -39.34 1.43
N HIS A 117 23.62 -39.55 0.12
CA HIS A 117 22.70 -40.56 -0.43
C HIS A 117 23.39 -41.74 -1.12
N GLY A 118 24.72 -41.68 -1.30
CA GLY A 118 25.48 -42.71 -2.01
C GLY A 118 25.23 -42.79 -3.52
N ARG A 119 24.50 -41.84 -4.11
CA ARG A 119 24.14 -41.83 -5.54
C ARG A 119 24.15 -40.42 -6.14
N ASN A 120 24.27 -40.32 -7.45
CA ASN A 120 24.13 -39.05 -8.17
C ASN A 120 22.65 -38.59 -8.13
N PRO A 121 22.38 -37.28 -8.04
CA PRO A 121 21.03 -36.76 -8.15
C PRO A 121 20.49 -37.01 -9.56
N SER A 122 19.19 -37.30 -9.67
CA SER A 122 18.50 -37.47 -10.97
C SER A 122 18.43 -36.16 -11.74
N GLN A 123 18.27 -35.06 -11.01
CA GLN A 123 18.20 -33.70 -11.53
C GLN A 123 18.93 -32.75 -10.58
N LEU A 124 19.43 -31.63 -11.10
CA LEU A 124 20.21 -30.67 -10.31
C LEU A 124 19.44 -30.13 -9.09
N ALA A 125 18.11 -30.00 -9.22
CA ALA A 125 17.22 -29.54 -8.15
C ALA A 125 17.20 -30.45 -6.91
N ASP A 126 17.51 -31.75 -7.07
CA ASP A 126 17.55 -32.68 -5.93
C ASP A 126 18.72 -32.38 -4.99
N ALA A 127 19.78 -31.74 -5.50
CA ALA A 127 20.96 -31.35 -4.74
C ALA A 127 20.85 -29.94 -4.13
N GLY A 128 19.77 -29.21 -4.39
CA GLY A 128 19.52 -27.86 -3.87
C GLY A 128 19.09 -26.86 -4.94
N PRO A 129 19.17 -25.54 -4.65
CA PRO A 129 18.80 -24.49 -5.59
C PRO A 129 19.56 -24.60 -6.92
N VAL A 130 18.87 -24.34 -8.02
CA VAL A 130 19.43 -24.40 -9.38
C VAL A 130 19.80 -22.99 -9.83
N GLU A 131 21.01 -22.85 -10.38
CA GLU A 131 21.46 -21.61 -11.01
C GLU A 131 20.96 -21.56 -12.46
N ASP A 132 20.51 -20.38 -12.90
CA ASP A 132 19.97 -20.21 -14.24
C ASP A 132 21.01 -20.51 -15.34
N GLY A 133 20.56 -21.31 -16.32
CA GLY A 133 21.37 -21.68 -17.48
C GLY A 133 22.44 -22.74 -17.22
N VAL A 134 22.43 -23.39 -16.04
CA VAL A 134 23.28 -24.56 -15.77
C VAL A 134 22.55 -25.83 -16.22
N SER A 135 23.15 -26.57 -17.16
CA SER A 135 22.74 -27.91 -17.52
C SER A 135 23.52 -28.95 -16.72
N TYR A 136 22.88 -30.08 -16.45
CA TYR A 136 23.46 -31.21 -15.71
C TYR A 136 23.22 -32.49 -16.50
N THR A 137 24.26 -33.31 -16.64
CA THR A 137 24.18 -34.59 -17.32
C THR A 137 24.96 -35.63 -16.55
N VAL A 138 24.36 -36.81 -16.38
CA VAL A 138 24.98 -37.96 -15.72
C VAL A 138 25.53 -38.92 -16.77
N SER A 139 26.76 -39.40 -16.57
CA SER A 139 27.38 -40.39 -17.44
C SER A 139 28.07 -41.47 -16.60
N GLY A 140 27.43 -42.65 -16.53
CA GLY A 140 27.91 -43.74 -15.67
C GLY A 140 27.95 -43.34 -14.20
N GLN A 141 29.13 -43.41 -13.60
CA GLN A 141 29.36 -42.97 -12.21
C GLN A 141 29.68 -41.48 -12.08
N GLY A 142 30.00 -40.82 -13.20
CA GLY A 142 30.36 -39.41 -13.24
C GLY A 142 29.18 -38.49 -13.56
N PHE A 143 29.44 -37.20 -13.46
CA PHE A 143 28.52 -36.17 -13.91
C PHE A 143 29.29 -35.01 -14.54
N VAL A 144 28.56 -34.22 -15.32
CA VAL A 144 29.05 -33.02 -15.98
C VAL A 144 28.03 -31.92 -15.72
N VAL A 145 28.52 -30.74 -15.36
CA VAL A 145 27.73 -29.50 -15.33
C VAL A 145 28.27 -28.54 -16.38
N GLU A 146 27.37 -27.96 -17.17
CA GLU A 146 27.72 -27.05 -18.26
C GLU A 146 26.91 -25.76 -18.17
N ARG A 147 27.49 -24.66 -18.66
CA ARG A 147 26.80 -23.37 -18.79
C ARG A 147 27.34 -22.62 -19.98
N THR A 148 26.46 -22.06 -20.79
CA THR A 148 26.85 -21.20 -21.92
C THR A 148 26.94 -19.76 -21.46
N VAL A 149 28.10 -19.13 -21.66
CA VAL A 149 28.33 -17.70 -21.38
C VAL A 149 29.07 -17.08 -22.55
N ASN A 150 28.56 -15.96 -23.06
CA ASN A 150 29.12 -15.25 -24.22
C ASN A 150 29.36 -16.17 -25.43
N GLY A 151 28.45 -17.11 -25.69
CA GLY A 151 28.54 -18.08 -26.79
C GLY A 151 29.56 -19.21 -26.57
N ARG A 152 30.23 -19.27 -25.41
CA ARG A 152 31.16 -20.34 -25.05
C ARG A 152 30.53 -21.28 -24.04
N VAL A 153 30.66 -22.58 -24.27
CA VAL A 153 30.23 -23.61 -23.32
C VAL A 153 31.34 -23.82 -22.30
N LEU A 154 31.07 -23.44 -21.05
CA LEU A 154 31.89 -23.80 -19.91
C LEU A 154 31.43 -25.15 -19.40
N ARG A 155 32.36 -26.10 -19.28
CA ARG A 155 32.09 -27.46 -18.85
C ARG A 155 32.96 -27.81 -17.65
N LEU A 156 32.33 -28.33 -16.60
CA LEU A 156 33.02 -28.84 -15.42
C LEU A 156 32.65 -30.32 -15.21
N ASP A 157 33.66 -31.17 -15.35
CA ASP A 157 33.55 -32.61 -15.10
C ASP A 157 33.74 -32.92 -13.61
N HIS A 158 33.08 -33.97 -13.10
CA HIS A 158 33.24 -34.46 -11.73
C HIS A 158 34.69 -34.76 -11.34
N ALA A 159 35.54 -35.13 -12.30
CA ALA A 159 36.95 -35.47 -12.07
C ALA A 159 37.89 -34.26 -12.18
N ALA A 160 37.41 -33.11 -12.66
CA ALA A 160 38.25 -31.93 -12.82
C ALA A 160 38.80 -31.45 -11.48
N ARG A 161 40.01 -30.86 -11.46
CA ARG A 161 40.53 -30.23 -10.24
C ARG A 161 39.92 -28.83 -10.07
N PRO A 162 39.39 -28.48 -8.88
CA PRO A 162 38.83 -27.16 -8.61
C PRO A 162 39.76 -26.01 -9.01
N ASP A 163 41.01 -26.08 -8.58
CA ASP A 163 41.99 -25.00 -8.77
C ASP A 163 42.29 -24.74 -10.25
N SER A 164 42.36 -25.82 -11.04
CA SER A 164 42.59 -25.71 -12.49
C SER A 164 41.40 -25.11 -13.23
N PHE A 165 40.17 -25.33 -12.72
CA PHE A 165 38.97 -24.82 -13.37
C PHE A 165 38.68 -23.37 -12.98
N LEU A 166 38.85 -23.04 -11.70
CA LEU A 166 38.65 -21.68 -11.21
C LEU A 166 39.77 -20.76 -11.70
N GLY A 167 41.04 -21.21 -11.69
CA GLY A 167 42.17 -20.38 -12.11
C GLY A 167 42.14 -18.98 -11.46
N GLY A 168 42.42 -17.94 -12.25
CA GLY A 168 42.32 -16.53 -11.83
C GLY A 168 40.89 -15.97 -11.72
N SER A 169 39.84 -16.80 -11.82
CA SER A 169 38.45 -16.31 -11.76
C SER A 169 38.12 -15.71 -10.40
N LEU A 170 38.72 -16.22 -9.31
CA LEU A 170 38.53 -15.67 -7.97
C LEU A 170 39.12 -14.25 -7.85
N ASP A 171 40.29 -14.03 -8.45
CA ASP A 171 40.93 -12.71 -8.46
C ASP A 171 40.08 -11.69 -9.21
N ILE A 172 39.53 -12.07 -10.37
CA ILE A 172 38.63 -11.21 -11.16
C ILE A 172 37.37 -10.87 -10.37
N LEU A 173 36.80 -11.83 -9.64
CA LEU A 173 35.59 -11.59 -8.84
C LEU A 173 35.85 -10.67 -7.64
N HIS A 174 37.04 -10.75 -7.05
CA HIS A 174 37.47 -9.88 -5.94
C HIS A 174 37.88 -8.48 -6.39
N SER A 175 38.37 -8.32 -7.63
CA SER A 175 38.65 -6.99 -8.17
C SER A 175 37.34 -6.18 -8.26
N ARG A 176 37.29 -5.04 -7.56
CA ARG A 176 36.11 -4.16 -7.55
C ARG A 176 36.04 -3.37 -8.84
#